data_AF-A0A2V8RNN4-F1
#
_entry.id   AF-A0A2V8RNN4-F1
#
_cell.length_a   1.000
_cell.length_b   1.000
_cell.length_c   1.000
_cell.angle_alpha   90.00
_cell.angle_beta   90.00
_cell.angle_gamma   90.00
#
_symmetry.space_group_name_H-M   'P 1'
#
loop_
_entity.id
_entity.type
_entity.pdbx_description
1 polymer ?
#
loop_
_entity_poly.entity_id
_entity_poly.type
_entity_poly.pdbx_seq_one_letter_code
_entity_poly.pdbx_strand_id
1 'polypeptide(L)'
;MRKLTEAGALARLQRGKAAFQTHVKFNFERRARDCRACPTPGVCCTDAHFVNVHITRLEAVAIRETIRRTPRLTEDERHAVYSRAREAVERYRLSAAGFSEAQTFACPLFVKGAGCLVHRRAKPAPCIQHACYDEWADVPPLSLQWREERRVEQLNAEVYGAAWAWLPLPIWLTLVDPEADGAELQRLARVWESRRAHGHDDGSAPRGYGGRQQRAPLKNRTLPVLRA
;
A
#
# COMPACT_ATOMS: atom_id res chain seq x y z
N MET A 1 -22.02 15.84 -12.08
CA MET A 1 -21.02 16.08 -11.02
C MET A 1 -19.67 16.37 -11.66
N ARG A 2 -18.93 17.40 -11.22
CA ARG A 2 -17.55 17.65 -11.70
C ARG A 2 -16.67 16.46 -11.25
N LYS A 3 -16.02 15.78 -12.20
CA LYS A 3 -15.05 14.73 -11.88
C LYS A 3 -13.92 15.32 -11.03
N LEU A 4 -13.56 14.66 -9.94
CA LEU A 4 -12.45 15.08 -9.09
C LEU A 4 -11.15 14.96 -9.88
N THR A 5 -10.34 16.02 -9.92
CA THR A 5 -9.03 15.96 -10.58
C THR A 5 -8.07 15.08 -9.80
N GLU A 6 -7.10 14.44 -10.47
CA GLU A 6 -6.08 13.60 -9.80
C GLU A 6 -5.34 14.40 -8.72
N ALA A 7 -4.96 15.65 -9.01
CA ALA A 7 -4.34 16.55 -8.03
C ALA A 7 -5.25 16.82 -6.81
N GLY A 8 -6.54 17.05 -7.03
CA GLY A 8 -7.52 17.23 -5.95
C GLY A 8 -7.67 15.98 -5.09
N ALA A 9 -7.67 14.81 -5.72
CA ALA A 9 -7.76 13.53 -5.03
C ALA A 9 -6.49 13.18 -4.25
N LEU A 10 -5.30 13.46 -4.80
CA LEU A 10 -4.03 13.30 -4.09
C LEU A 10 -4.00 14.16 -2.82
N ALA A 11 -4.47 15.41 -2.91
CA ALA A 11 -4.57 16.30 -1.76
C ALA A 11 -5.56 15.77 -0.71
N ARG A 12 -6.71 15.21 -1.12
CA ARG A 12 -7.67 14.57 -0.20
C ARG A 12 -7.08 13.30 0.44
N LEU A 13 -6.42 12.45 -0.34
CA LEU A 13 -5.74 11.24 0.12
C LEU A 13 -4.68 11.56 1.18
N GLN A 14 -3.80 12.54 0.91
CA GLN A 14 -2.76 12.95 1.85
C GLN A 14 -3.35 13.47 3.17
N ARG A 15 -4.40 14.30 3.11
CA ARG A 15 -5.09 14.77 4.32
C ARG A 15 -5.74 13.64 5.10
N GLY A 16 -6.44 12.73 4.43
CA GLY A 16 -7.06 11.56 5.04
C GLY A 16 -6.04 10.68 5.77
N LYS A 17 -4.94 10.36 5.09
CA LYS A 17 -3.86 9.54 5.65
C LYS A 17 -3.11 10.22 6.78
N ALA A 18 -2.89 11.54 6.70
CA ALA A 18 -2.31 12.30 7.80
C ALA A 18 -3.22 12.30 9.05
N ALA A 19 -4.53 12.48 8.86
CA ALA A 19 -5.51 12.39 9.95
C ALA A 19 -5.56 10.98 10.54
N PHE A 20 -5.52 9.94 9.69
CA PHE A 20 -5.49 8.55 10.13
C PHE A 20 -4.21 8.22 10.92
N GLN A 21 -3.05 8.61 10.42
CA GLN A 21 -1.77 8.45 11.12
C GLN A 21 -1.76 9.19 12.46
N THR A 22 -2.31 10.40 12.50
CA THR A 22 -2.45 11.19 13.73
C THR A 22 -3.35 10.48 14.74
N HIS A 23 -4.48 9.94 14.29
CA HIS A 23 -5.38 9.15 15.14
C HIS A 23 -4.68 7.90 15.69
N VAL A 24 -3.98 7.14 14.85
CA VAL A 24 -3.22 5.95 15.27
C VAL A 24 -2.16 6.33 16.29
N LYS A 25 -1.39 7.38 16.03
CA LYS A 25 -0.35 7.88 16.92
C LYS A 25 -0.85 8.21 18.32
N PHE A 26 -1.92 9.01 18.42
CA PHE A 26 -2.40 9.48 19.72
C PHE A 26 -3.16 8.42 20.52
N ASN A 27 -3.85 7.50 19.84
CA ASN A 27 -4.75 6.55 20.51
C ASN A 27 -4.09 5.19 20.78
N PHE A 28 -3.09 4.81 19.98
CA PHE A 28 -2.51 3.47 20.01
C PHE A 28 -0.99 3.47 20.14
N GLU A 29 -0.25 4.23 19.32
CA GLU A 29 1.23 4.14 19.28
C GLU A 29 1.93 4.50 20.59
N ARG A 30 1.28 5.21 21.53
CA ARG A 30 1.81 5.42 22.88
C ARG A 30 2.08 4.12 23.66
N ARG A 31 1.50 3.01 23.20
CA ARG A 31 1.65 1.65 23.74
C ARG A 31 2.56 0.77 22.89
N ALA A 32 3.05 1.29 21.77
CA ALA A 32 4.08 0.66 21.00
C ALA A 32 5.45 1.12 21.50
N ARG A 33 6.46 0.26 21.39
CA ARG A 33 7.85 0.64 21.59
C ARG A 33 8.26 1.68 20.55
N ASP A 34 9.17 2.57 20.94
CA ASP A 34 9.87 3.43 19.98
C ASP A 34 10.55 2.54 18.94
N CYS A 35 10.50 2.94 17.66
CA CYS A 35 11.11 2.19 16.57
C CYS A 35 12.60 1.91 16.81
N ARG A 36 13.32 2.79 17.52
CA ARG A 36 14.73 2.63 17.92
C ARG A 36 14.93 1.58 19.01
N ALA A 37 13.92 1.36 19.85
CA ALA A 37 13.92 0.36 20.92
C ALA A 37 13.17 -0.93 20.52
N CYS A 38 12.70 -1.03 19.28
CA CYS A 38 12.06 -2.21 18.75
C CYS A 38 13.08 -3.35 18.60
N PRO A 39 12.76 -4.60 18.97
CA PRO A 39 13.67 -5.75 18.79
C PRO A 39 14.09 -5.99 17.34
N THR A 40 13.31 -5.45 16.39
CA THR A 40 13.53 -5.54 14.95
C THR A 40 13.50 -4.12 14.34
N PRO A 41 14.43 -3.21 14.71
CA PRO A 41 14.37 -1.79 14.36
C PRO A 41 14.48 -1.60 12.84
N GLY A 42 13.44 -1.05 12.21
CA GLY A 42 13.41 -0.83 10.76
C GLY A 42 13.34 -2.11 9.92
N VAL A 43 13.29 -3.27 10.56
CA VAL A 43 13.33 -4.57 9.90
C VAL A 43 11.96 -4.96 9.31
N CYS A 44 10.86 -4.36 9.80
CA CYS A 44 9.48 -4.57 9.33
C CYS A 44 9.23 -4.28 7.84
N CYS A 45 10.20 -3.72 7.12
CA CYS A 45 10.13 -3.46 5.68
C CYS A 45 11.24 -4.17 4.87
N THR A 46 12.04 -5.03 5.52
CA THR A 46 13.17 -5.74 4.90
C THR A 46 12.79 -7.16 4.47
N ASP A 47 13.62 -7.73 3.60
CA ASP A 47 13.52 -9.09 3.04
C ASP A 47 13.36 -10.17 4.13
N ALA A 48 13.88 -9.93 5.33
CA ALA A 48 13.87 -10.90 6.43
C ALA A 48 12.56 -10.92 7.25
N HIS A 49 11.74 -9.86 7.20
CA HIS A 49 10.55 -9.72 8.08
C HIS A 49 9.27 -9.28 7.36
N PHE A 50 9.30 -9.23 6.02
CA PHE A 50 8.18 -9.39 5.09
C PHE A 50 6.98 -8.44 5.21
N VAL A 51 6.52 -7.96 4.05
CA VAL A 51 5.24 -7.23 3.92
C VAL A 51 4.46 -7.74 2.71
N ASN A 52 3.17 -8.01 2.93
CA ASN A 52 2.17 -8.20 1.89
C ASN A 52 1.36 -6.89 1.77
N VAL A 53 1.99 -5.84 1.25
CA VAL A 53 1.35 -4.51 1.15
C VAL A 53 0.75 -4.33 -0.23
N HIS A 54 -0.57 -4.35 -0.28
CA HIS A 54 -1.34 -3.98 -1.46
C HIS A 54 -1.68 -2.49 -1.38
N ILE A 55 -1.56 -1.80 -2.50
CA ILE A 55 -1.94 -0.39 -2.61
C ILE A 55 -2.86 -0.20 -3.82
N THR A 56 -3.46 0.98 -3.90
CA THR A 56 -4.25 1.42 -5.05
C THR A 56 -3.44 2.31 -6.00
N ARG A 57 -3.99 2.58 -7.19
CA ARG A 57 -3.40 3.50 -8.17
C ARG A 57 -3.10 4.87 -7.58
N LEU A 58 -4.06 5.46 -6.85
CA LEU A 58 -3.89 6.79 -6.27
C LEU A 58 -2.77 6.83 -5.23
N GLU A 59 -2.60 5.77 -4.44
CA GLU A 59 -1.49 5.67 -3.49
C GLU A 59 -0.14 5.51 -4.21
N ALA A 60 -0.08 4.73 -5.29
CA ALA A 60 1.12 4.60 -6.12
C ALA A 60 1.55 5.95 -6.71
N VAL A 61 0.60 6.72 -7.25
CA VAL A 61 0.84 8.08 -7.74
C VAL A 61 1.32 9.00 -6.61
N ALA A 62 0.70 8.93 -5.42
CA ALA A 62 1.15 9.71 -4.26
C ALA A 62 2.59 9.38 -3.83
N ILE A 63 2.97 8.10 -3.92
CA ILE A 63 4.34 7.64 -3.65
C ILE A 63 5.31 8.20 -4.70
N ARG A 64 5.01 8.05 -6.00
CA ARG A 64 5.80 8.62 -7.10
C ARG A 64 6.03 10.11 -6.92
N GLU A 65 4.96 10.89 -6.68
CA GLU A 65 5.07 12.33 -6.47
C GLU A 65 5.90 12.67 -5.22
N THR A 66 5.82 11.85 -4.17
CA THR A 66 6.63 12.04 -2.97
C THR A 66 8.11 11.80 -3.26
N ILE A 67 8.46 10.73 -3.97
CA ILE A 67 9.84 10.42 -4.37
C ILE A 67 10.40 11.56 -5.22
N ARG A 68 9.67 11.95 -6.28
CA ARG A 68 10.04 13.04 -7.21
C ARG A 68 10.24 14.40 -6.52
N ARG A 69 9.50 14.68 -5.44
CA ARG A 69 9.57 15.97 -4.73
C ARG A 69 10.44 15.93 -3.48
N THR A 70 11.11 14.81 -3.19
CA THR A 70 11.97 14.70 -2.02
C THR A 70 13.34 15.31 -2.34
N PRO A 71 13.71 16.47 -1.75
CA PRO A 71 14.92 17.18 -2.16
C PRO A 71 16.22 16.44 -1.84
N ARG A 72 16.19 15.60 -0.80
CA ARG A 72 17.34 14.80 -0.35
C ARG A 72 17.62 13.55 -1.21
N LEU A 73 16.78 13.26 -2.21
CA LEU A 73 16.99 12.12 -3.10
C LEU A 73 17.56 12.60 -4.42
N THR A 74 18.71 12.05 -4.83
CA THR A 74 19.29 12.24 -6.16
C THR A 74 18.43 11.55 -7.22
N GLU A 75 18.67 11.86 -8.50
CA GLU A 75 17.96 11.18 -9.60
C GLU A 75 18.29 9.68 -9.64
N ASP A 76 19.54 9.29 -9.39
CA ASP A 76 19.92 7.87 -9.28
C ASP A 76 19.18 7.17 -8.13
N GLU A 77 19.05 7.81 -6.96
CA GLU A 77 18.32 7.25 -5.83
C GLU A 77 16.81 7.10 -6.12
N ARG A 78 16.24 8.02 -6.90
CA ARG A 78 14.84 7.95 -7.35
C ARG A 78 14.65 6.81 -8.32
N HIS A 79 15.52 6.70 -9.33
CA HIS A 79 15.50 5.61 -10.30
C HIS A 79 15.69 4.25 -9.62
N ALA A 80 16.59 4.17 -8.62
CA ALA A 80 16.83 2.95 -7.86
C ALA A 80 15.58 2.42 -7.12
N VAL A 81 14.60 3.27 -6.78
CA VAL A 81 13.31 2.80 -6.22
C VAL A 81 12.58 1.92 -7.22
N TYR A 82 12.51 2.36 -8.48
CA TYR A 82 11.79 1.65 -9.52
C TYR A 82 12.55 0.41 -9.99
N SER A 83 13.89 0.46 -10.03
CA SER A 83 14.70 -0.75 -10.26
C SER A 83 14.48 -1.81 -9.19
N ARG A 84 14.48 -1.44 -7.90
CA ARG A 84 14.11 -2.37 -6.81
C ARG A 84 12.69 -2.91 -6.94
N ALA A 85 11.74 -2.10 -7.43
CA ALA A 85 10.37 -2.55 -7.65
C ALA A 85 10.29 -3.61 -8.75
N ARG A 86 10.98 -3.40 -9.89
CA ARG A 86 11.11 -4.40 -10.97
C ARG A 86 11.77 -5.68 -10.48
N GLU A 87 12.90 -5.56 -9.79
CA GLU A 87 13.61 -6.71 -9.21
C GLU A 87 12.72 -7.50 -8.25
N ALA A 88 11.92 -6.83 -7.41
CA ALA A 88 10.97 -7.50 -6.54
C ALA A 88 9.86 -8.21 -7.32
N VAL A 89 9.31 -7.58 -8.37
CA VAL A 89 8.31 -8.23 -9.24
C VAL A 89 8.88 -9.51 -9.85
N GLU A 90 10.10 -9.47 -10.37
CA GLU A 90 10.77 -10.62 -10.97
C GLU A 90 11.11 -11.69 -9.91
N ARG A 91 11.85 -11.33 -8.87
CA ARG A 91 12.31 -12.22 -7.80
C ARG A 91 11.18 -12.97 -7.13
N TYR A 92 10.07 -12.29 -6.85
CA TYR A 92 8.92 -12.87 -6.16
C TYR A 92 7.80 -13.32 -7.11
N ARG A 93 8.02 -13.23 -8.44
CA ARG A 93 7.05 -13.59 -9.49
C ARG A 93 5.67 -12.95 -9.26
N LEU A 94 5.68 -11.67 -8.91
CA LEU A 94 4.45 -10.94 -8.64
C LEU A 94 3.70 -10.70 -9.95
N SER A 95 2.37 -10.89 -9.95
CA SER A 95 1.53 -10.61 -11.12
C SER A 95 0.27 -9.85 -10.75
N ALA A 96 -0.30 -9.12 -11.71
CA ALA A 96 -1.60 -8.48 -11.57
C ALA A 96 -2.80 -9.45 -11.75
N ALA A 97 -2.56 -10.63 -12.32
CA ALA A 97 -3.59 -11.60 -12.69
C ALA A 97 -3.82 -12.70 -11.64
N GLY A 98 -2.82 -12.97 -10.78
CA GLY A 98 -2.88 -13.99 -9.76
C GLY A 98 -1.97 -13.65 -8.61
N PHE A 99 -2.56 -13.53 -7.43
CA PHE A 99 -1.84 -13.35 -6.18
C PHE A 99 -2.46 -14.26 -5.12
N SER A 100 -1.62 -14.94 -4.35
CA SER A 100 -2.04 -15.63 -3.13
C SER A 100 -1.71 -14.74 -1.93
N GLU A 101 -2.64 -14.58 -0.99
CA GLU A 101 -2.46 -13.75 0.23
C GLU A 101 -1.22 -14.14 1.08
N ALA A 102 -0.58 -15.27 0.77
CA ALA A 102 0.60 -15.78 1.44
C ALA A 102 1.94 -15.29 0.87
N GLN A 103 1.97 -14.71 -0.33
CA GLN A 103 3.22 -14.23 -0.94
C GLN A 103 3.67 -12.91 -0.31
N THR A 104 4.91 -12.88 0.17
CA THR A 104 5.54 -11.72 0.79
C THR A 104 6.71 -11.23 -0.05
N PHE A 105 7.02 -9.94 0.03
CA PHE A 105 8.11 -9.33 -0.73
C PHE A 105 8.87 -8.27 0.07
N ALA A 106 10.10 -8.00 -0.36
CA ALA A 106 10.91 -6.89 0.10
C ALA A 106 10.29 -5.54 -0.31
N CYS A 107 10.19 -4.58 0.62
CA CYS A 107 9.62 -3.27 0.29
C CYS A 107 10.61 -2.42 -0.52
N PRO A 108 10.33 -2.07 -1.79
CA PRO A 108 11.25 -1.26 -2.62
C PRO A 108 11.44 0.19 -2.11
N LEU A 109 10.58 0.63 -1.19
CA LEU A 109 10.65 1.96 -0.55
C LEU A 109 11.53 1.97 0.71
N PHE A 110 12.07 0.82 1.13
CA PHE A 110 12.97 0.76 2.27
C PHE A 110 14.42 0.87 1.82
N VAL A 111 15.18 1.72 2.52
CA VAL A 111 16.63 1.85 2.34
C VAL A 111 17.31 1.62 3.67
N LYS A 112 18.27 0.70 3.72
CA LYS A 112 19.05 0.40 4.94
C LYS A 112 19.71 1.68 5.45
N GLY A 113 19.59 1.95 6.75
CA GLY A 113 20.12 3.18 7.38
C GLY A 113 19.24 4.42 7.24
N ALA A 114 18.41 4.53 6.18
CA ALA A 114 17.52 5.68 5.96
C ALA A 114 16.04 5.40 6.31
N GLY A 115 15.64 4.12 6.32
CA GLY A 115 14.26 3.68 6.57
C GLY A 115 13.35 3.78 5.34
N CYS A 116 12.04 3.86 5.58
CA CYS A 116 11.04 4.02 4.51
C CYS A 116 11.07 5.44 3.93
N LEU A 117 11.32 5.55 2.62
CA LEU A 117 11.47 6.83 1.91
C LEU A 117 10.22 7.71 1.96
N VAL A 118 9.04 7.11 2.12
CA VAL A 118 7.74 7.81 2.14
C VAL A 118 7.08 7.84 3.52
N HIS A 119 7.78 7.41 4.58
CA HIS A 119 7.22 7.17 5.92
C HIS A 119 6.32 8.30 6.46
N ARG A 120 6.66 9.57 6.18
CA ARG A 120 5.93 10.74 6.69
C ARG A 120 4.91 11.34 5.72
N ARG A 121 5.04 11.08 4.41
CA ARG A 121 4.33 11.85 3.36
C ARG A 121 3.40 11.01 2.49
N ALA A 122 3.72 9.73 2.29
CA ALA A 122 2.92 8.84 1.46
C ALA A 122 2.92 7.37 1.95
N LYS A 123 3.20 7.13 3.24
CA LYS A 123 3.13 5.78 3.85
C LYS A 123 1.78 5.14 3.51
N PRO A 124 1.72 3.96 2.84
CA PRO A 124 0.47 3.30 2.46
C PRO A 124 -0.49 3.10 3.64
N ALA A 125 -1.80 3.17 3.40
CA ALA A 125 -2.79 2.96 4.46
C ALA A 125 -2.60 1.64 5.23
N PRO A 126 -2.31 0.49 4.57
CA PRO A 126 -2.04 -0.77 5.26
C PRO A 126 -0.82 -0.72 6.19
N CYS A 127 0.13 0.17 5.93
CA CYS A 127 1.34 0.30 6.75
C CYS A 127 1.15 1.23 7.95
N ILE A 128 0.13 2.10 7.96
CA ILE A 128 -0.02 3.13 9.01
C ILE A 128 -0.25 2.50 10.38
N GLN A 129 -0.97 1.37 10.46
CA GLN A 129 -1.23 0.68 11.72
C GLN A 129 -0.02 -0.10 12.27
N HIS A 130 1.05 -0.24 11.50
CA HIS A 130 2.22 -1.03 11.91
C HIS A 130 3.14 -0.22 12.82
N ALA A 131 3.19 -0.63 14.09
CA ALA A 131 4.17 -0.23 15.09
C ALA A 131 4.57 -1.45 15.94
N CYS A 132 5.61 -1.33 16.77
CA CYS A 132 6.11 -2.43 17.60
C CYS A 132 5.34 -2.53 18.92
N TYR A 133 4.12 -3.05 18.86
CA TYR A 133 3.29 -3.31 20.03
C TYR A 133 3.78 -4.55 20.78
N ASP A 134 3.80 -4.46 22.11
CA ASP A 134 4.08 -5.61 22.98
C ASP A 134 2.83 -6.50 23.13
N GLU A 135 1.67 -5.86 23.26
CA GLU A 135 0.39 -6.54 23.51
C GLU A 135 -0.56 -6.42 22.31
N TRP A 136 -1.23 -7.52 21.95
CA TRP A 136 -2.23 -7.51 20.88
C TRP A 136 -3.40 -6.57 21.15
N ALA A 137 -3.77 -6.39 22.43
CA ALA A 137 -4.85 -5.51 22.84
C ALA A 137 -4.58 -4.03 22.52
N ASP A 138 -3.31 -3.68 22.33
CA ASP A 138 -2.88 -2.31 22.05
C ASP A 138 -2.79 -1.99 20.55
N VAL A 139 -2.87 -3.03 19.70
CA VAL A 139 -2.89 -2.88 18.25
C VAL A 139 -4.19 -2.21 17.81
N PRO A 140 -4.15 -1.19 16.93
CA PRO A 140 -5.35 -0.58 16.37
C PRO A 140 -6.31 -1.63 15.80
N PRO A 141 -7.62 -1.57 16.09
CA PRO A 141 -8.56 -2.53 15.53
C PRO A 141 -8.60 -2.44 14.00
N LEU A 142 -8.71 -3.60 13.34
CA LEU A 142 -8.72 -3.71 11.87
C LEU A 142 -9.84 -2.91 11.22
N SER A 143 -10.95 -2.67 11.93
CA SER A 143 -12.05 -1.83 11.45
C SER A 143 -11.62 -0.40 11.10
N LEU A 144 -10.58 0.13 11.78
CA LEU A 144 -10.01 1.45 11.45
C LEU A 144 -9.29 1.43 10.10
N GLN A 145 -8.51 0.37 9.82
CA GLN A 145 -7.83 0.20 8.53
C GLN A 145 -8.85 0.08 7.41
N TRP A 146 -9.84 -0.79 7.56
CA TRP A 146 -10.87 -0.99 6.53
C TRP A 146 -11.66 0.29 6.23
N ARG A 147 -11.90 1.13 7.24
CA ARG A 147 -12.56 2.42 7.02
C ARG A 147 -11.70 3.35 6.18
N GLU A 148 -10.38 3.38 6.41
CA GLU A 148 -9.48 4.18 5.60
C GLU A 148 -9.32 3.61 4.19
N GLU A 149 -9.14 2.30 4.05
CA GLU A 149 -9.08 1.62 2.75
C GLU A 149 -10.32 1.92 1.90
N ARG A 150 -11.53 1.84 2.47
CA ARG A 150 -12.77 2.23 1.75
C ARG A 150 -12.77 3.68 1.27
N ARG A 151 -12.20 4.62 2.03
CA ARG A 151 -12.08 6.02 1.58
C ARG A 151 -11.09 6.13 0.42
N VAL A 152 -9.98 5.39 0.47
CA VAL A 152 -9.01 5.32 -0.63
C VAL A 152 -9.66 4.75 -1.88
N GLU A 153 -10.45 3.68 -1.75
CA GLU A 153 -11.20 3.07 -2.87
C GLU A 153 -12.20 4.05 -3.49
N GLN A 154 -12.96 4.78 -2.67
CA GLN A 154 -13.89 5.82 -3.13
C GLN A 154 -13.16 6.91 -3.93
N LEU A 155 -12.03 7.41 -3.42
CA LEU A 155 -11.22 8.38 -4.13
C LEU A 155 -10.67 7.84 -5.46
N ASN A 156 -10.22 6.58 -5.50
CA ASN A 156 -9.79 5.96 -6.75
C ASN A 156 -10.94 5.85 -7.76
N ALA A 157 -12.14 5.48 -7.29
CA ALA A 157 -13.32 5.39 -8.15
C ALA A 157 -13.74 6.78 -8.69
N GLU A 158 -13.68 7.83 -7.88
CA GLU A 158 -13.98 9.21 -8.29
C GLU A 158 -13.02 9.74 -9.37
N VAL A 159 -11.76 9.30 -9.37
CA VAL A 159 -10.70 9.80 -10.28
C VAL A 159 -10.55 8.91 -11.52
N TYR A 160 -10.41 7.61 -11.31
CA TYR A 160 -10.05 6.64 -12.35
C TYR A 160 -11.23 5.76 -12.78
N GLY A 161 -12.41 5.92 -12.17
CA GLY A 161 -13.55 5.05 -12.46
C GLY A 161 -13.25 3.59 -12.10
N ALA A 162 -13.20 2.74 -13.13
CA ALA A 162 -12.86 1.33 -13.02
C ALA A 162 -11.37 1.02 -13.25
N ALA A 163 -10.55 2.00 -13.68
CA ALA A 163 -9.16 1.80 -14.06
C ALA A 163 -8.19 1.76 -12.87
N TRP A 164 -8.50 0.93 -11.86
CA TRP A 164 -7.66 0.68 -10.69
C TRP A 164 -7.98 -0.69 -10.05
N ALA A 165 -7.02 -1.22 -9.29
CA ALA A 165 -7.17 -2.39 -8.45
C ALA A 165 -6.24 -2.30 -7.23
N TRP A 166 -6.47 -3.13 -6.23
CA TRP A 166 -5.48 -3.42 -5.20
C TRP A 166 -4.42 -4.35 -5.77
N LEU A 167 -3.18 -3.87 -5.88
CA LEU A 167 -2.05 -4.67 -6.35
C LEU A 167 -0.89 -4.59 -5.35
N PRO A 168 0.02 -5.58 -5.33
CA PRO A 168 1.27 -5.49 -4.60
C PRO A 168 1.99 -4.17 -4.90
N LEU A 169 2.52 -3.53 -3.86
CA LEU A 169 3.23 -2.26 -3.97
C LEU A 169 4.31 -2.26 -5.07
N PRO A 170 5.16 -3.30 -5.25
CA PRO A 170 6.15 -3.32 -6.32
C PRO A 170 5.53 -3.27 -7.72
N ILE A 171 4.41 -3.96 -7.95
CA ILE A 171 3.71 -3.92 -9.24
C ILE A 171 3.24 -2.51 -9.53
N TRP A 172 2.57 -1.88 -8.57
CA TRP A 172 2.08 -0.52 -8.77
C TRP A 172 3.21 0.47 -9.04
N LEU A 173 4.35 0.34 -8.35
CA LEU A 173 5.52 1.20 -8.62
C LEU A 173 6.08 1.00 -10.03
N THR A 174 6.14 -0.23 -10.54
CA THR A 174 6.52 -0.50 -11.94
C THR A 174 5.53 0.14 -12.91
N LEU A 175 4.23 0.08 -12.63
CA LEU A 175 3.19 0.66 -13.50
C LEU A 175 3.18 2.19 -13.52
N VAL A 176 3.65 2.85 -12.46
CA VAL A 176 3.70 4.32 -12.37
C VAL A 176 5.11 4.89 -12.50
N ASP A 177 6.08 4.07 -12.87
CA ASP A 177 7.45 4.51 -13.15
C ASP A 177 7.43 5.64 -14.19
N PRO A 178 8.04 6.80 -13.92
CA PRO A 178 8.18 7.88 -14.89
C PRO A 178 8.80 7.48 -16.23
N GLU A 179 9.61 6.42 -16.26
CA GLU A 179 10.27 5.91 -17.48
C GLU A 179 9.46 4.82 -18.20
N ALA A 180 8.35 4.35 -17.62
CA ALA A 180 7.49 3.37 -18.28
C ALA A 180 6.67 4.01 -19.42
N ASP A 181 6.48 3.26 -20.51
CA ASP A 181 5.67 3.65 -21.67
C ASP A 181 4.15 3.69 -21.39
N GLY A 182 3.73 3.18 -20.23
CA GLY A 182 2.33 3.11 -19.79
C GLY A 182 1.47 2.05 -20.50
N ALA A 183 2.03 1.26 -21.42
CA ALA A 183 1.27 0.30 -22.22
C ALA A 183 0.59 -0.79 -21.37
N GLU A 184 1.30 -1.31 -20.35
CA GLU A 184 0.74 -2.25 -19.38
C GLU A 184 -0.38 -1.63 -18.57
N LEU A 185 -0.20 -0.42 -18.04
CA LEU A 185 -1.24 0.25 -17.26
C LEU A 185 -2.51 0.48 -18.10
N GLN A 186 -2.37 0.87 -19.37
CA GLN A 186 -3.49 1.03 -20.28
C GLN A 186 -4.18 -0.31 -20.59
N ARG A 187 -3.41 -1.39 -20.79
CA ARG A 187 -3.96 -2.75 -20.95
C ARG A 187 -4.76 -3.17 -19.72
N LEU A 188 -4.20 -3.04 -18.52
CA LEU A 188 -4.86 -3.41 -17.27
C LEU A 188 -6.11 -2.57 -17.01
N ALA A 189 -6.04 -1.26 -17.27
CA ALA A 189 -7.18 -0.37 -17.17
C ALA A 189 -8.37 -0.86 -18.01
N ARG A 190 -8.13 -1.22 -19.27
CA ARG A 190 -9.16 -1.80 -20.14
C ARG A 190 -9.73 -3.10 -19.58
N VAL A 191 -8.87 -4.00 -19.08
CA VAL A 191 -9.33 -5.26 -18.46
C VAL A 191 -10.23 -5.00 -17.26
N TRP A 192 -9.88 -4.05 -16.39
CA TRP A 192 -10.69 -3.72 -15.20
C TRP A 192 -12.00 -3.03 -15.57
N GLU A 193 -11.99 -2.15 -16.57
CA GLU A 193 -13.19 -1.52 -17.13
C GLU A 193 -14.15 -2.58 -17.70
N SER A 194 -13.65 -3.52 -18.51
CA SER A 194 -14.46 -4.60 -19.07
C SER A 194 -15.07 -5.50 -18.00
N ARG A 195 -14.30 -5.86 -16.97
CA ARG A 195 -14.80 -6.68 -15.85
C ARG A 195 -15.95 -6.00 -15.10
N ARG A 196 -15.89 -4.68 -14.89
CA ARG A 196 -16.98 -3.94 -14.25
C ARG A 196 -18.20 -3.77 -15.15
N ALA A 197 -18.01 -3.61 -16.46
CA ALA A 197 -19.12 -3.55 -17.40
C ALA A 197 -19.89 -4.87 -17.47
N HIS A 198 -19.22 -6.02 -17.38
CA HIS A 198 -19.84 -7.34 -17.46
C HIS A 198 -20.34 -7.85 -16.09
N GLY A 199 -19.88 -7.26 -14.99
CA GLY A 199 -20.38 -7.54 -13.64
C GLY A 199 -21.72 -6.86 -13.29
N HIS A 200 -22.39 -6.25 -14.26
CA HIS A 200 -23.69 -5.59 -14.09
C HIS A 200 -24.88 -6.41 -14.62
N ASP A 201 -24.63 -7.55 -15.29
CA ASP A 201 -25.66 -8.45 -15.85
C ASP A 201 -25.78 -9.81 -15.15
N ASP A 202 -24.98 -10.06 -14.12
CA ASP A 202 -25.20 -11.16 -13.20
C ASP A 202 -25.15 -10.60 -11.78
N GLY A 203 -26.15 -10.93 -10.96
CA GLY A 203 -26.28 -10.57 -9.53
C GLY A 203 -25.19 -11.16 -8.62
N SER A 204 -23.95 -11.19 -9.10
CA SER A 204 -22.77 -11.73 -8.46
C SER A 204 -21.68 -10.66 -8.54
N ALA A 205 -21.70 -9.72 -7.58
CA ALA A 205 -20.55 -8.88 -7.28
C ALA A 205 -19.28 -9.76 -7.27
N PRO A 206 -18.15 -9.31 -7.86
CA PRO A 206 -16.91 -10.05 -7.73
C PRO A 206 -16.62 -10.19 -6.24
N ARG A 207 -16.77 -11.42 -5.75
CA ARG A 207 -16.35 -11.84 -4.40
C ARG A 207 -14.83 -11.78 -4.36
N GLY A 208 -14.32 -10.59 -4.12
CA GLY A 208 -12.93 -10.29 -3.85
C GLY A 208 -12.92 -9.02 -3.00
N TYR A 209 -12.66 -9.20 -1.70
CA TYR A 209 -12.69 -8.17 -0.66
C TYR A 209 -14.08 -7.59 -0.32
N GLY A 210 -14.92 -8.40 0.36
CA GLY A 210 -16.09 -7.84 1.04
C GLY A 210 -17.28 -8.77 1.27
N GLY A 211 -17.08 -10.07 1.49
CA GLY A 211 -18.24 -10.94 1.72
C GLY A 211 -17.94 -12.40 1.99
N ARG A 212 -17.40 -12.70 3.17
CA ARG A 212 -17.82 -13.88 3.97
C ARG A 212 -17.24 -13.79 5.37
N GLN A 213 -18.15 -13.69 6.34
CA GLN A 213 -17.95 -14.10 7.72
C GLN A 213 -17.61 -15.60 7.74
N GLN A 214 -16.34 -15.92 7.55
CA GLN A 214 -15.71 -17.12 8.09
C GLN A 214 -14.34 -16.65 8.57
N ARG A 215 -13.99 -17.00 9.80
CA ARG A 215 -12.80 -16.57 10.54
C ARG A 215 -11.54 -16.66 9.65
N ALA A 216 -11.19 -15.57 8.97
CA ALA A 216 -9.95 -15.48 8.23
C ALA A 216 -8.82 -15.27 9.24
N PRO A 217 -7.71 -16.02 9.14
CA PRO A 217 -6.56 -15.79 9.99
C PRO A 217 -6.02 -14.39 9.71
N LEU A 218 -5.81 -13.63 10.79
CA LEU A 218 -5.33 -12.26 10.85
C LEU A 218 -4.31 -11.92 9.75
N LYS A 219 -4.70 -11.04 8.83
CA LYS A 219 -3.79 -10.42 7.86
C LYS A 219 -2.74 -9.62 8.65
N ASN A 220 -1.47 -9.95 8.47
CA ASN A 220 -0.30 -9.37 9.17
C ASN A 220 -0.14 -9.78 10.66
N ARG A 221 -0.01 -11.09 10.94
CA ARG A 221 0.72 -11.52 12.15
C ARG A 221 2.24 -11.46 11.90
N THR A 222 2.83 -10.31 12.18
CA THR A 222 4.18 -10.27 12.73
C THR A 222 4.12 -9.48 14.02
N LEU A 223 3.67 -10.15 15.10
CA LEU A 223 4.36 -9.88 16.35
C LEU A 223 5.84 -10.18 16.11
N PRO A 224 6.78 -9.44 16.71
CA PRO A 224 8.13 -9.95 16.83
C PRO A 224 8.01 -11.32 17.51
N VAL A 225 8.31 -12.38 16.76
CA VAL A 225 8.54 -13.68 17.37
C VAL A 225 9.75 -13.44 18.26
N LEU A 226 9.52 -13.28 19.56
CA LEU A 226 10.55 -13.52 20.56
C LEU A 226 10.91 -15.01 20.39
N ARG A 227 11.85 -15.28 19.49
CA ARG A 227 12.56 -16.55 19.53
C ARG A 227 13.50 -16.44 20.72
N ALA A 228 13.17 -17.19 21.76
CA ALA A 228 14.05 -17.54 22.86
C ALA A 228 15.38 -18.09 22.34
#